data_AF-A0A2C7AV18-F1
#
_entry.id   AF-A0A2C7AV18-F1
#
_cell.length_a   1.000
_cell.length_b   1.000
_cell.length_c   1.000
_cell.angle_alpha   90.00
_cell.angle_beta   90.00
_cell.angle_gamma   90.00
#
_symmetry.space_group_name_H-M   'P 1'
#
loop_
_entity.id
_entity.type
_entity.pdbx_description
1 polymer ?
#
loop_
_entity_poly.entity_id
_entity_poly.type
_entity_poly.pdbx_seq_one_letter_code
_entity_poly.pdbx_strand_id
1 'polypeptide(L)'
;MPESLTQAEPIALSQAVSPLVLAMDIGSTSSRAAVHDALARPVVGHQTEAKHRFHEASDGTSEIDADAMVAEISGLIGETVQGLPASSIAAVAMDTFASSLVCVDDHGGVDDPRPPQPSVGPRGGADDIGGVSAGVDRGS
;
A
#
# COMPACT_ATOMS: atom_id res chain seq x y z
N MET A 1 -22.53 6.13 -18.86
CA MET A 1 -22.01 4.75 -18.92
C MET A 1 -21.06 4.67 -20.10
N PRO A 2 -19.79 4.36 -19.83
CA PRO A 2 -19.27 3.11 -20.32
C PRO A 2 -19.27 2.08 -19.18
N GLU A 3 -19.66 0.88 -19.58
CA GLU A 3 -19.32 -0.44 -19.05
C GLU A 3 -18.72 -0.48 -17.65
N SER A 4 -19.50 -1.03 -16.70
CA SER A 4 -18.95 -1.63 -15.49
C SER A 4 -17.87 -2.61 -15.95
N LEU A 5 -16.60 -2.27 -15.70
CA LEU A 5 -15.47 -3.17 -15.95
C LEU A 5 -15.85 -4.53 -15.37
N THR A 6 -15.99 -5.53 -16.22
CA THR A 6 -16.25 -6.89 -15.76
C THR A 6 -15.05 -7.30 -14.93
N GLN A 7 -15.20 -7.26 -13.60
CA GLN A 7 -14.18 -7.83 -12.73
C GLN A 7 -14.01 -9.29 -13.14
N ALA A 8 -12.77 -9.72 -13.31
CA ALA A 8 -12.47 -11.10 -13.62
C ALA A 8 -13.10 -11.99 -12.54
N GLU A 9 -13.84 -13.02 -12.95
CA GLU A 9 -14.50 -13.91 -11.99
C GLU A 9 -13.45 -14.54 -11.05
N PRO A 10 -13.67 -14.48 -9.72
CA PRO A 10 -12.76 -15.09 -8.77
C PRO A 10 -12.60 -16.59 -8.98
N ILE A 11 -11.38 -17.09 -8.79
CA ILE A 11 -11.03 -18.50 -9.00
C ILE A 11 -10.62 -19.16 -7.67
N ALA A 12 -11.03 -20.41 -7.48
CA ALA A 12 -10.53 -21.20 -6.36
C ALA A 12 -9.03 -21.49 -6.55
N LEU A 13 -8.23 -21.49 -5.47
CA LEU A 13 -6.79 -21.76 -5.53
C LEU A 13 -6.45 -23.08 -6.24
N SER A 14 -7.26 -24.12 -6.05
CA SER A 14 -7.08 -25.43 -6.71
C SER A 14 -7.31 -25.42 -8.22
N GLN A 15 -7.91 -24.35 -8.76
CA GLN A 15 -8.22 -24.17 -10.18
C GLN A 15 -7.42 -23.01 -10.80
N ALA A 16 -6.59 -22.34 -10.01
CA ALA A 16 -5.77 -21.23 -10.46
C ALA A 16 -4.65 -21.70 -11.39
N VAL A 17 -4.39 -20.94 -12.46
CA VAL A 17 -3.30 -21.20 -13.39
C VAL A 17 -2.00 -20.60 -12.85
N SER A 18 -0.96 -21.42 -12.71
CA SER A 18 0.37 -20.96 -12.31
C SER A 18 1.10 -20.20 -13.44
N PRO A 19 2.05 -19.30 -13.12
CA PRO A 19 2.40 -18.88 -11.77
C PRO A 19 1.38 -17.88 -11.18
N LEU A 20 1.40 -17.73 -9.86
CA LEU A 20 0.60 -16.72 -9.17
C LEU A 20 1.35 -15.39 -9.13
N VAL A 21 0.59 -14.29 -9.06
CA VAL A 21 1.10 -12.92 -8.96
C VAL A 21 0.47 -12.24 -7.75
N LEU A 22 1.28 -11.59 -6.93
CA LEU A 22 0.80 -10.72 -5.85
C LEU A 22 0.63 -9.31 -6.41
N ALA A 23 -0.58 -8.76 -6.37
CA ALA A 23 -0.85 -7.37 -6.71
C ALA A 23 -1.08 -6.55 -5.44
N MET A 24 -0.53 -5.35 -5.38
CA MET A 24 -0.64 -4.43 -4.25
C MET A 24 -0.99 -3.02 -4.72
N ASP A 25 -1.86 -2.36 -3.96
CA ASP A 25 -2.26 -0.97 -4.15
C ASP A 25 -2.15 -0.25 -2.81
N ILE A 26 -1.15 0.62 -2.70
CA ILE A 26 -0.85 1.39 -1.48
C ILE A 26 -1.48 2.76 -1.61
N GLY A 27 -2.64 2.89 -0.97
CA GLY A 27 -3.33 4.16 -0.86
C GLY A 27 -2.83 5.04 0.30
N SER A 28 -3.62 6.07 0.58
CA SER A 28 -3.45 7.16 1.56
C SER A 28 -4.55 7.03 2.59
N THR A 29 -5.30 5.94 2.57
CA THR A 29 -6.30 5.58 3.59
C THR A 29 -6.22 4.10 3.87
N SER A 30 -5.85 3.30 2.86
CA SER A 30 -5.68 1.88 2.98
C SER A 30 -4.68 1.34 1.99
N SER A 31 -3.99 0.27 2.37
CA SER A 31 -3.30 -0.61 1.45
C SER A 31 -4.10 -1.87 1.20
N ARG A 32 -4.07 -2.35 -0.04
CA ARG A 32 -4.78 -3.54 -0.49
C ARG A 32 -3.80 -4.49 -1.15
N ALA A 33 -4.02 -5.78 -0.95
CA ALA A 33 -3.24 -6.81 -1.63
C ALA A 33 -4.16 -7.96 -2.08
N ALA A 34 -3.85 -8.53 -3.23
CA ALA A 34 -4.61 -9.62 -3.82
C ALA A 34 -3.73 -10.55 -4.65
N VAL A 35 -3.96 -11.86 -4.51
CA VAL A 35 -3.29 -12.87 -5.35
C VAL A 35 -4.12 -13.13 -6.59
N HIS A 36 -3.45 -13.15 -7.74
CA HIS A 36 -4.04 -13.44 -9.04
C HIS A 36 -3.35 -14.63 -9.68
N ASP A 37 -4.09 -15.37 -10.50
CA ASP A 37 -3.52 -16.40 -11.35
C ASP A 37 -2.92 -15.81 -12.64
N ALA A 38 -2.28 -16.65 -13.46
CA ALA A 38 -1.66 -16.22 -14.71
C ALA A 38 -2.62 -15.60 -15.74
N LEU A 39 -3.94 -15.73 -15.53
CA LEU A 39 -4.99 -15.13 -16.36
C LEU A 39 -5.59 -13.88 -15.72
N ALA A 40 -4.92 -13.31 -14.71
CA ALA A 40 -5.35 -12.13 -13.95
C ALA A 40 -6.69 -12.31 -13.23
N ARG A 41 -7.06 -13.55 -12.87
CA ARG A 41 -8.26 -13.82 -12.07
C ARG A 41 -7.90 -13.78 -10.58
N PRO A 42 -8.66 -13.07 -9.74
CA PRO A 42 -8.38 -13.00 -8.31
C PRO A 42 -8.62 -14.36 -7.66
N VAL A 43 -7.69 -14.81 -6.82
CA VAL A 43 -7.81 -16.06 -6.09
C VAL A 43 -8.68 -15.84 -4.85
N VAL A 44 -9.72 -16.66 -4.70
CA VAL A 44 -10.65 -16.60 -3.57
C VAL A 44 -9.90 -16.80 -2.25
N GLY A 45 -10.16 -15.92 -1.27
CA GLY A 45 -9.57 -16.00 0.07
C GLY A 45 -8.20 -15.34 0.22
N HIS A 46 -7.63 -14.82 -0.87
CA HIS A 46 -6.32 -14.17 -0.87
C HIS A 46 -6.43 -12.69 -1.24
N GLN A 47 -7.37 -11.98 -0.62
CA GLN A 47 -7.56 -10.53 -0.73
C GLN A 47 -7.58 -9.93 0.67
N THR A 48 -6.78 -8.90 0.90
CA THR A 48 -6.61 -8.25 2.19
C THR A 48 -6.62 -6.73 2.04
N GLU A 49 -7.01 -6.04 3.12
CA GLU A 49 -6.98 -4.58 3.21
C GLU A 49 -6.52 -4.19 4.61
N ALA A 50 -5.52 -3.32 4.70
CA ALA A 50 -5.11 -2.65 5.93
C ALA A 50 -5.48 -1.18 5.86
N LYS A 51 -6.10 -0.65 6.92
CA LYS A 51 -6.36 0.79 7.07
C LYS A 51 -5.14 1.46 7.69
N HIS A 52 -4.62 2.47 7.01
CA HIS A 52 -3.53 3.28 7.53
C HIS A 52 -3.97 4.05 8.78
N ARG A 53 -3.08 4.09 9.77
CA ARG A 53 -3.24 4.98 10.94
C ARG A 53 -2.38 6.21 10.74
N PHE A 54 -2.95 7.24 10.13
CA PHE A 54 -2.31 8.55 10.01
C PHE A 54 -2.18 9.22 11.36
N HIS A 55 -1.06 9.91 11.57
CA HIS A 55 -1.03 11.05 12.48
C HIS A 55 -1.33 12.30 11.66
N GLU A 56 -2.53 12.84 11.84
CA GLU A 56 -2.84 14.19 11.37
C GLU A 56 -2.31 15.19 12.39
N ALA A 57 -1.31 15.98 11.98
CA ALA A 57 -0.89 17.13 12.76
C ALA A 57 -1.95 18.24 12.69
N SER A 58 -2.01 19.09 13.72
CA SER A 58 -3.03 20.14 13.84
C SER A 58 -2.97 21.22 12.75
N ASP A 59 -1.92 21.24 11.94
CA ASP A 59 -1.71 22.16 10.81
C ASP A 59 -2.12 21.56 9.45
N GLY A 60 -2.62 20.32 9.42
CA GLY A 60 -3.02 19.61 8.20
C GLY A 60 -1.90 18.76 7.60
N THR A 61 -0.71 18.72 8.20
CA THR A 61 0.36 17.81 7.77
C THR A 61 -0.04 16.37 8.06
N SER A 62 0.02 15.53 7.03
CA SER A 62 -0.19 14.08 7.15
C SER A 62 1.18 13.41 7.06
N GLU A 63 1.69 12.99 8.20
CA GLU A 63 2.94 12.23 8.29
C GLU A 63 2.63 10.77 8.54
N ILE A 64 3.36 9.89 7.84
CA ILE A 64 3.37 8.47 8.17
C ILE A 64 4.81 8.07 8.46
N ASP A 65 5.00 7.42 9.60
CA ASP A 65 6.23 6.72 9.93
C ASP A 65 6.50 5.63 8.88
N ALA A 66 7.62 5.75 8.17
CA ALA A 66 7.99 4.84 7.09
C ALA A 66 8.29 3.42 7.60
N ASP A 67 8.86 3.27 8.80
CA ASP A 67 9.10 1.95 9.39
C ASP A 67 7.77 1.29 9.76
N ALA A 68 6.81 2.07 10.26
CA ALA A 68 5.46 1.60 10.52
C ALA A 68 4.75 1.15 9.23
N MET A 69 4.94 1.88 8.12
CA MET A 69 4.43 1.48 6.81
C MET A 69 5.05 0.18 6.32
N VAL A 70 6.37 0.03 6.41
CA VAL A 70 7.05 -1.21 6.02
C VAL A 70 6.53 -2.39 6.84
N ALA A 71 6.34 -2.22 8.15
CA ALA A 71 5.80 -3.25 9.03
C ALA A 71 4.35 -3.62 8.66
N GLU A 72 3.49 -2.63 8.40
CA GLU A 72 2.10 -2.85 7.99
C GLU A 72 2.02 -3.58 6.65
N ILE A 73 2.77 -3.12 5.64
CA ILE A 73 2.83 -3.75 4.32
C ILE A 73 3.39 -5.17 4.40
N SER A 74 4.40 -5.40 5.23
CA SER A 74 4.95 -6.75 5.44
C SER A 74 3.91 -7.70 6.07
N GLY A 75 3.13 -7.21 7.04
CA GLY A 75 2.01 -7.94 7.63
C GLY A 75 0.94 -8.27 6.59
N LEU A 76 0.53 -7.26 5.82
CA LEU A 76 -0.47 -7.40 4.76
C LEU A 76 -0.05 -8.44 3.72
N ILE A 77 1.21 -8.44 3.28
CA ILE A 77 1.75 -9.46 2.38
C ILE A 77 1.64 -10.84 3.02
N GLY A 78 2.07 -10.97 4.28
CA GLY A 78 2.04 -12.23 5.03
C GLY A 78 0.63 -12.82 5.13
N GLU A 79 -0.37 -11.99 5.46
CA GLU A 79 -1.78 -12.40 5.51
C GLU A 79 -2.29 -12.82 4.13
N THR A 80 -1.94 -12.07 3.08
CA THR A 80 -2.43 -12.32 1.71
C THR A 80 -1.91 -13.62 1.14
N VAL A 81 -0.64 -13.97 1.39
CA VAL A 81 -0.01 -15.19 0.86
C VAL A 81 -0.14 -16.39 1.80
N GLN A 82 -0.79 -16.22 2.95
CA GLN A 82 -0.95 -17.28 3.94
C GLN A 82 -1.64 -18.50 3.33
N GLY A 83 -1.03 -19.68 3.49
CA GLY A 83 -1.59 -20.95 2.99
C GLY A 83 -1.30 -21.23 1.52
N LEU A 84 -0.63 -20.34 0.79
CA LEU A 84 -0.12 -20.64 -0.54
C LEU A 84 1.07 -21.63 -0.48
N PRO A 85 1.24 -22.48 -1.51
CA PRO A 85 2.45 -23.28 -1.66
C PRO A 85 3.70 -22.39 -1.74
N ALA A 86 4.81 -22.85 -1.16
CA ALA A 86 6.08 -22.14 -1.23
C ALA A 86 6.49 -21.89 -2.69
N SER A 87 7.03 -20.71 -2.96
CA SER A 87 7.50 -20.28 -4.30
C SER A 87 6.41 -20.27 -5.39
N SER A 88 5.13 -20.16 -5.03
CA SER A 88 4.02 -20.05 -5.99
C SER A 88 3.86 -18.66 -6.59
N ILE A 89 4.29 -17.62 -5.87
CA ILE A 89 4.33 -16.23 -6.36
C ILE A 89 5.58 -16.04 -7.22
N ALA A 90 5.41 -15.80 -8.52
CA ALA A 90 6.51 -15.53 -9.44
C ALA A 90 6.79 -14.03 -9.65
N ALA A 91 5.84 -13.16 -9.31
CA ALA A 91 5.97 -11.73 -9.48
C ALA A 91 5.13 -10.95 -8.46
N VAL A 92 5.55 -9.70 -8.22
CA VAL A 92 4.81 -8.70 -7.46
C VAL A 92 4.54 -7.50 -8.37
N ALA A 93 3.29 -7.07 -8.46
CA ALA A 93 2.90 -5.81 -9.08
C ALA A 93 2.46 -4.84 -7.97
N MET A 94 2.95 -3.59 -8.01
CA MET A 94 2.66 -2.59 -6.98
C MET A 94 2.27 -1.26 -7.63
N ASP A 95 1.17 -0.70 -7.14
CA ASP A 95 0.74 0.68 -7.38
C ASP A 95 0.76 1.43 -6.04
N THR A 96 1.10 2.72 -6.09
CA THR A 96 1.21 3.58 -4.92
C THR A 96 0.71 4.97 -5.28
N PHE A 97 0.20 5.72 -4.31
CA PHE A 97 -0.15 7.11 -4.59
C PHE A 97 1.03 7.95 -5.06
N ALA A 98 0.75 8.79 -6.07
CA ALA A 98 1.74 9.43 -6.93
C ALA A 98 2.54 10.57 -6.26
N SER A 99 2.10 11.08 -5.10
CA SER A 99 2.71 12.20 -4.40
C SER A 99 3.06 11.80 -2.96
N SER A 100 4.20 11.14 -2.80
CA SER A 100 4.80 10.81 -1.50
C SER A 100 6.28 11.18 -1.55
N LEU A 101 6.79 11.86 -0.51
CA LEU A 101 8.22 12.18 -0.38
C LEU A 101 8.80 11.38 0.79
N VAL A 102 9.84 10.60 0.52
CA VAL A 102 10.57 9.83 1.53
C VAL A 102 12.05 10.16 1.41
N CYS A 103 12.64 10.71 2.47
CA CYS A 103 14.08 10.91 2.56
C CYS A 103 14.73 9.61 3.01
N VAL A 104 15.73 9.14 2.26
CA VAL A 104 16.51 7.94 2.61
C VAL A 104 17.99 8.27 2.71
N ASP A 105 18.67 7.62 3.65
CA ASP A 105 20.12 7.68 3.82
C ASP A 105 20.86 6.78 2.79
N ASP A 106 22.19 6.79 2.82
CA ASP A 106 23.05 5.99 1.94
C ASP A 106 22.89 4.46 2.12
N HIS A 107 22.20 4.02 3.18
CA HIS A 107 21.89 2.64 3.49
C HIS A 107 20.41 2.26 3.20
N GLY A 108 19.61 3.22 2.74
CA GLY A 108 18.18 3.04 2.48
C GLY A 108 17.29 3.14 3.72
N GLY A 109 17.82 3.58 4.86
CA GLY A 109 17.05 3.90 6.07
C GLY A 109 16.42 5.30 5.97
N VAL A 110 15.30 5.53 6.66
CA VAL A 110 14.62 6.84 6.63
C VAL A 110 15.25 7.80 7.64
N ASP A 111 15.63 9.00 7.20
CA ASP A 111 16.17 10.04 8.05
C ASP A 111 15.05 10.70 8.90
N ASP A 112 14.95 10.34 10.18
CA ASP A 112 14.06 11.00 11.16
C ASP A 112 14.73 12.27 11.76
N PRO A 113 14.11 13.47 11.67
CA PRO A 113 14.64 14.68 12.30
C PRO A 113 14.33 14.71 13.81
N ARG A 114 15.24 14.20 14.64
CA ARG A 114 15.25 14.45 16.10
C ARG A 114 15.53 15.94 16.43
N PRO A 115 14.84 16.61 17.38
CA PRO A 115 15.26 17.92 17.90
C PRO A 115 16.08 17.80 19.22
N PRO A 116 16.84 18.83 19.65
CA PRO A 116 17.69 19.76 18.90
C PRO A 116 19.16 19.74 19.38
N GLN A 117 20.10 20.22 18.55
CA GLN A 117 21.37 20.79 19.02
C GLN A 117 21.50 22.20 18.44
N PRO A 118 21.95 23.20 19.22
CA PRO A 118 21.93 24.59 18.79
C PRO A 118 23.13 24.87 17.90
N SER A 119 22.95 24.84 16.58
CA SER A 119 23.82 25.61 15.68
C SER A 119 23.13 25.86 14.34
N VAL A 120 23.03 27.14 14.03
CA VAL A 120 22.52 27.77 12.80
C VAL A 120 22.85 26.97 11.53
N GLY A 121 21.82 26.55 10.79
CA GLY A 121 21.90 25.88 9.48
C GLY A 121 20.66 26.20 8.61
N PRO A 122 20.75 26.07 7.28
CA PRO A 122 19.75 26.59 6.35
C PRO A 122 18.46 25.75 6.35
N ARG A 123 17.34 26.42 6.11
CA ARG A 123 15.96 25.93 6.24
C ARG A 123 15.62 24.85 5.20
N GLY A 124 15.17 23.69 5.67
CA GLY A 124 14.57 22.63 4.87
C GLY A 124 13.06 22.85 4.65
N GLY A 125 12.54 22.31 3.56
CA GLY A 125 11.11 22.24 3.24
C GLY A 125 10.88 21.01 2.37
N ALA A 126 10.05 20.10 2.85
CA ALA A 126 9.61 18.88 2.20
C ALA A 126 8.08 18.86 2.39
N ASP A 127 7.34 19.30 1.37
CA ASP A 127 5.90 19.58 1.41
C ASP A 127 5.07 18.57 0.58
N ASP A 128 3.80 18.44 0.99
CA ASP A 128 2.56 17.97 0.34
C ASP A 128 2.21 16.46 0.22
N ILE A 129 1.14 16.09 0.97
CA ILE A 129 0.11 15.12 0.54
C ILE A 129 -1.27 15.79 0.70
N GLY A 130 -1.81 16.32 -0.39
CA GLY A 130 -3.19 16.82 -0.44
C GLY A 130 -4.20 15.66 -0.45
N GLY A 131 -5.02 15.55 0.61
CA GLY A 131 -6.07 14.55 0.71
C GLY A 131 -7.17 14.73 -0.33
N VAL A 132 -7.42 13.70 -1.14
CA VAL A 132 -8.66 13.57 -1.93
C VAL A 132 -9.62 12.65 -1.16
N SER A 133 -10.59 13.24 -0.49
CA SER A 133 -11.69 12.52 0.14
C SER A 133 -12.67 12.02 -0.93
N ALA A 134 -12.66 10.72 -1.21
CA ALA A 134 -13.71 10.08 -2.00
C ALA A 134 -14.97 9.94 -1.12
N GLY A 135 -15.92 10.86 -1.29
CA GLY A 135 -17.21 10.82 -0.62
C GLY A 135 -17.98 9.54 -0.99
N VAL A 136 -18.25 8.72 0.03
CA VAL A 136 -19.23 7.62 -0.06
C VAL A 136 -20.62 8.25 0.13
N ASP A 137 -21.34 8.44 -0.97
CA ASP A 137 -22.77 8.77 -0.92
C ASP A 137 -23.56 7.48 -0.68
N ARG A 138 -24.10 7.34 0.54
CA ARG A 138 -25.14 6.34 0.86
C ARG A 138 -26.49 7.04 0.69
N GLY A 139 -27.08 6.89 -0.48
CA GLY A 139 -28.48 7.25 -0.76
C GLY A 139 -29.39 6.03 -0.69
N SER A 140 -30.48 6.19 0.05
CA SER A 140 -31.48 5.24 0.56
C SER A 140 -32.21 4.33 -0.42
#